data_AF-A0A6J3R0N8-F1
#
_entry.id   AF-A0A6J3R0N8-F1
#
_cell.length_a   1.000
_cell.length_b   1.000
_cell.length_c   1.000
_cell.angle_alpha   90.00
_cell.angle_beta   90.00
_cell.angle_gamma   90.00
#
_symmetry.space_group_name_H-M   'P 1'
#
loop_
_entity.id
_entity.type
_entity.pdbx_description
1 polymer ?
#
loop_
_entity_poly.entity_id
_entity_poly.type
_entity_poly.pdbx_seq_one_letter_code
_entity_poly.pdbx_strand_id
1 'polypeptide(L)'
;MRRSEVLAEESIVCLQKALNHLREIWELIGIPEDQRLQRTEVVKKHIKDLLDMMIAEEESLKERLIKSIAICQKELNTLCSELHVEPFQEEGETTILQLEKDLRTQVELMRKQKKERKQELKLLQEQDQELCEILCTPHYDIDSTSVPSLEELSQFRQHVATLRETKASRHEEFVRIKRQIILCMEELEHTPDTSFERDVVCEDEDAFCLSLENIATLQKLLQQLEMRKSQNEAVCEGLRAQIRELWDRLQIPAEEREAVATVMTGSKAKVRKALQLEVDRLEELKMQNMKKVIEAIRVELAQYWDQCFYSQEQRQAFAPYYSEDYTENLLQLHDAEIVQLRNYYEVHKELFEGVQKWEESWKLFLEFERKASDPSRFTNRGGNLLKEEKQRAKLQKTLPKLEEELKARIEMWEQEHSKAFVVNGQKFMEYVTEQWEMHRLEKERAKQERLNTTTVSNATANSSIRPVFSGTVCRSPVSRLPPSGSKPVTTSTCSGKKTPRGLKRGANKENLELNGSILSGGYPASAPPRRNFSINSVASTYSEFADPSLSDSSTVGLQVCMATPACPMSLFQTDLSSAGFIPIWAQGYTNQ
;
A
#
# COMPACT_ATOMS: atom_id res chain seq x y z
N MET A 1 80.33 61.64 -43.00
CA MET A 1 80.88 61.15 -41.72
C MET A 1 79.78 60.94 -40.72
N ARG A 2 79.86 59.85 -39.95
CA ARG A 2 79.12 59.63 -38.70
C ARG A 2 79.79 60.44 -37.57
N ARG A 3 79.05 60.80 -36.52
CA ARG A 3 79.60 61.61 -35.40
C ARG A 3 80.78 60.93 -34.70
N SER A 4 80.79 59.60 -34.64
CA SER A 4 81.90 58.80 -34.11
C SER A 4 83.19 58.90 -34.94
N GLU A 5 83.08 59.02 -36.26
CA GLU A 5 84.24 59.18 -37.16
C GLU A 5 84.92 60.55 -36.92
N VAL A 6 84.11 61.62 -36.79
CA VAL A 6 84.62 62.97 -36.48
C VAL A 6 85.30 63.00 -35.10
N LEU A 7 84.69 62.39 -34.08
CA LEU A 7 85.26 62.31 -32.73
C LEU A 7 86.58 61.51 -32.71
N ALA A 8 86.74 60.49 -33.55
CA ALA A 8 88.01 59.78 -33.71
C ALA A 8 89.10 60.67 -34.32
N GLU A 9 88.78 61.45 -35.37
CA GLU A 9 89.71 62.42 -35.98
C GLU A 9 90.08 63.54 -35.00
N GLU A 10 89.12 64.10 -34.26
CA GLU A 10 89.38 65.09 -33.19
C GLU A 10 90.30 64.53 -32.09
N SER A 11 90.14 63.25 -31.74
CA SER A 11 90.97 62.57 -30.73
C SER A 11 92.41 62.39 -31.21
N ILE A 12 92.62 62.03 -32.49
CA ILE A 12 93.95 61.95 -33.13
C ILE A 12 94.61 63.33 -33.16
N VAL A 13 93.88 64.38 -33.55
CA VAL A 13 94.38 65.77 -33.55
C VAL A 13 94.72 66.25 -32.14
N CYS A 14 93.95 65.86 -31.11
CA CYS A 14 94.25 66.17 -29.72
C CYS A 14 95.55 65.49 -29.25
N LEU A 15 95.72 64.20 -29.54
CA LEU A 15 96.96 63.48 -29.23
C LEU A 15 98.17 64.09 -29.95
N GLN A 16 98.05 64.45 -31.23
CA GLN A 16 99.13 65.06 -32.00
C GLN A 16 99.55 66.43 -31.43
N LYS A 17 98.59 67.26 -30.99
CA LYS A 17 98.86 68.52 -30.28
C LYS A 17 99.60 68.27 -28.96
N ALA A 18 99.16 67.30 -28.17
CA ALA A 18 99.80 66.95 -26.89
C ALA A 18 101.24 66.45 -27.07
N LEU A 19 101.50 65.60 -28.07
CA LEU A 19 102.85 65.10 -28.40
C LEU A 19 103.78 66.21 -28.90
N ASN A 20 103.28 67.12 -29.74
CA ASN A 20 104.03 68.31 -30.17
C ASN A 20 104.40 69.19 -28.97
N HIS A 21 103.47 69.43 -28.05
CA HIS A 21 103.73 70.26 -26.87
C HIS A 21 104.71 69.61 -25.87
N LEU A 22 104.63 68.29 -25.68
CA LEU A 22 105.64 67.55 -24.91
C LEU A 22 107.04 67.69 -25.54
N ARG A 23 107.15 67.65 -26.87
CA ARG A 23 108.41 67.88 -27.58
C ARG A 23 108.92 69.31 -27.36
N GLU A 24 108.08 70.33 -27.50
CA GLU A 24 108.44 71.74 -27.22
C GLU A 24 109.05 71.90 -25.81
N ILE A 25 108.42 71.29 -24.80
CA ILE A 25 108.90 71.30 -23.41
C ILE A 25 110.27 70.59 -23.29
N TRP A 26 110.49 69.46 -23.98
CA TRP A 26 111.76 68.73 -23.93
C TRP A 26 112.91 69.40 -24.69
N GLU A 27 112.61 70.21 -25.73
CA GLU A 27 113.59 71.11 -26.36
C GLU A 27 113.96 72.25 -25.40
N LEU A 28 112.98 72.90 -24.77
CA LEU A 28 113.21 74.00 -23.81
C LEU A 28 114.01 73.58 -22.56
N ILE A 29 113.86 72.33 -22.11
CA ILE A 29 114.61 71.77 -20.97
C ILE A 29 115.99 71.20 -21.40
N GLY A 30 116.22 70.96 -22.69
CA GLY A 30 117.46 70.36 -23.19
C GLY A 30 117.62 68.87 -22.86
N ILE A 31 116.51 68.12 -22.77
CA ILE A 31 116.52 66.67 -22.47
C ILE A 31 117.14 65.91 -23.66
N PRO A 32 118.09 64.97 -23.46
CA PRO A 32 118.69 64.20 -24.55
C PRO A 32 117.71 63.17 -25.16
N GLU A 33 117.95 62.83 -26.43
CA GLU A 33 117.01 62.09 -27.28
C GLU A 33 116.73 60.66 -26.78
N ASP A 34 117.68 60.00 -26.12
CA ASP A 34 117.51 58.69 -25.49
C ASP A 34 116.41 58.72 -24.41
N GLN A 35 116.40 59.76 -23.57
CA GLN A 35 115.39 59.91 -22.54
C GLN A 35 114.07 60.50 -23.07
N ARG A 36 114.07 61.17 -24.23
CA ARG A 36 112.84 61.52 -24.94
C ARG A 36 112.18 60.27 -25.48
N LEU A 37 112.95 59.41 -26.17
CA LEU A 37 112.51 58.14 -26.71
C LEU A 37 111.91 57.23 -25.62
N GLN A 38 112.58 57.10 -24.48
CA GLN A 38 112.06 56.38 -23.30
C GLN A 38 110.68 56.93 -22.85
N ARG A 39 110.53 58.25 -22.74
CA ARG A 39 109.26 58.89 -22.34
C ARG A 39 108.17 58.68 -23.41
N THR A 40 108.49 58.80 -24.70
CA THR A 40 107.52 58.51 -25.78
C THR A 40 107.13 57.04 -25.84
N GLU A 41 108.04 56.11 -25.55
CA GLU A 41 107.73 54.68 -25.56
C GLU A 41 106.79 54.30 -24.39
N VAL A 42 106.92 54.95 -23.23
CA VAL A 42 105.95 54.82 -22.12
C VAL A 42 104.57 55.36 -22.51
N VAL A 43 104.49 56.53 -23.16
CA VAL A 43 103.21 57.09 -23.65
C VAL A 43 102.58 56.18 -24.71
N LYS A 44 103.38 55.74 -25.70
CA LYS A 44 102.98 54.79 -26.74
C LYS A 44 102.50 53.46 -26.15
N LYS A 45 103.17 52.95 -25.13
CA LYS A 45 102.74 51.75 -24.39
C LYS A 45 101.37 51.97 -23.76
N HIS A 46 101.18 53.01 -22.95
CA HIS A 46 99.88 53.24 -22.28
C HIS A 46 98.71 53.45 -23.27
N ILE A 47 98.96 54.10 -24.42
CA ILE A 47 97.96 54.23 -25.48
C ILE A 47 97.67 52.86 -26.12
N LYS A 48 98.70 52.04 -26.38
CA LYS A 48 98.51 50.68 -26.90
C LYS A 48 97.77 49.79 -25.92
N ASP A 49 98.18 49.75 -24.66
CA ASP A 49 97.56 48.92 -23.61
C ASP A 49 96.06 49.26 -23.45
N LEU A 50 95.68 50.54 -23.59
CA LEU A 50 94.28 50.99 -23.57
C LEU A 50 93.51 50.60 -24.85
N LEU A 51 94.10 50.80 -26.04
CA LEU A 51 93.44 50.45 -27.31
C LEU A 51 93.28 48.94 -27.47
N ASP A 52 94.30 48.15 -27.12
CA ASP A 52 94.24 46.68 -27.11
C ASP A 52 93.14 46.18 -26.17
N MET A 53 92.98 46.82 -24.99
CA MET A 53 91.91 46.49 -24.04
C MET A 53 90.52 46.81 -24.60
N MET A 54 90.29 48.03 -25.13
CA MET A 54 89.00 48.39 -25.72
C MET A 54 88.64 47.51 -26.94
N ILE A 55 89.62 47.17 -27.77
CA ILE A 55 89.43 46.25 -28.90
C ILE A 55 89.07 44.85 -28.39
N ALA A 56 89.76 44.33 -27.38
CA ALA A 56 89.47 43.02 -26.80
C ALA A 56 88.09 42.96 -26.12
N GLU A 57 87.61 44.06 -25.52
CA GLU A 57 86.26 44.14 -24.95
C GLU A 57 85.17 44.08 -26.05
N GLU A 58 85.33 44.83 -27.14
CA GLU A 58 84.40 44.81 -28.28
C GLU A 58 84.45 43.51 -29.09
N GLU A 59 85.63 42.91 -29.27
CA GLU A 59 85.77 41.57 -29.85
C GLU A 59 85.13 40.50 -28.96
N SER A 60 85.30 40.59 -27.63
CA SER A 60 84.61 39.72 -26.66
C SER A 60 83.10 39.90 -26.72
N LEU A 61 82.59 41.13 -26.86
CA LEU A 61 81.16 41.42 -27.02
C LEU A 61 80.62 40.83 -28.32
N LYS A 62 81.32 41.03 -29.44
CA LYS A 62 80.97 40.44 -30.75
C LYS A 62 80.93 38.91 -30.70
N GLU A 63 81.95 38.27 -30.12
CA GLU A 63 81.93 36.82 -29.92
C GLU A 63 80.74 36.37 -29.05
N ARG A 64 80.44 37.11 -27.98
CA ARG A 64 79.35 36.79 -27.06
C ARG A 64 77.98 36.88 -27.73
N LEU A 65 77.76 37.89 -28.57
CA LEU A 65 76.54 38.02 -29.38
C LEU A 65 76.42 36.89 -30.40
N ILE A 66 77.48 36.55 -31.13
CA ILE A 66 77.48 35.43 -32.10
C ILE A 66 77.22 34.09 -31.39
N LYS A 67 77.81 33.87 -30.20
CA LYS A 67 77.55 32.70 -29.37
C LYS A 67 76.10 32.67 -28.84
N SER A 68 75.54 33.82 -28.46
CA SER A 68 74.14 33.94 -28.04
C SER A 68 73.17 33.61 -29.17
N ILE A 69 73.38 34.19 -30.36
CA ILE A 69 72.61 33.88 -31.59
C ILE A 69 72.65 32.38 -31.89
N ALA A 70 73.84 31.76 -31.89
CA ALA A 70 73.99 30.33 -32.18
C ALA A 70 73.36 29.40 -31.12
N ILE A 71 73.14 29.88 -29.89
CA ILE A 71 72.36 29.17 -28.86
C ILE A 71 70.86 29.39 -29.10
N CYS A 72 70.42 30.64 -29.29
CA CYS A 72 69.03 31.00 -29.50
C CYS A 72 68.44 30.36 -30.77
N GLN A 73 69.17 30.32 -31.89
CA GLN A 73 68.76 29.62 -33.11
C GLN A 73 68.56 28.11 -32.88
N LYS A 74 69.46 27.46 -32.12
CA LYS A 74 69.31 26.03 -31.79
C LYS A 74 68.11 25.77 -30.89
N GLU A 75 67.95 26.56 -29.84
CA GLU A 75 66.81 26.43 -28.93
C GLU A 75 65.49 26.74 -29.62
N LEU A 76 65.44 27.78 -30.47
CA LEU A 76 64.26 28.13 -31.24
C LEU A 76 63.86 27.01 -32.21
N ASN A 77 64.82 26.38 -32.91
CA ASN A 77 64.56 25.24 -33.78
C ASN A 77 64.02 24.02 -33.01
N THR A 78 64.52 23.76 -31.79
CA THR A 78 63.94 22.73 -30.90
C THR A 78 62.51 23.10 -30.49
N LEU A 79 62.28 24.33 -30.02
CA LEU A 79 60.96 24.78 -29.56
C LEU A 79 59.92 24.81 -30.69
N CYS A 80 60.30 25.24 -31.89
CA CYS A 80 59.43 25.20 -33.09
C CYS A 80 59.07 23.76 -33.47
N SER A 81 60.03 22.83 -33.40
CA SER A 81 59.80 21.39 -33.63
C SER A 81 58.85 20.78 -32.59
N GLU A 82 59.01 21.11 -31.31
CA GLU A 82 58.10 20.65 -30.25
C GLU A 82 56.69 21.25 -30.37
N LEU A 83 56.59 22.55 -30.63
CA LEU A 83 55.30 23.26 -30.67
C LEU A 83 54.53 23.07 -31.98
N HIS A 84 55.18 22.52 -33.01
CA HIS A 84 54.70 22.43 -34.39
C HIS A 84 54.33 23.81 -34.95
N VAL A 85 55.29 24.75 -34.87
CA VAL A 85 55.16 26.14 -35.32
C VAL A 85 56.25 26.45 -36.34
N GLU A 86 55.91 27.20 -37.39
CA GLU A 86 56.87 27.62 -38.42
C GLU A 86 58.08 28.37 -37.83
N PRO A 87 59.31 28.08 -38.29
CA PRO A 87 60.51 28.80 -37.86
C PRO A 87 60.43 30.30 -38.15
N PHE A 88 61.05 31.09 -37.26
CA PHE A 88 61.22 32.54 -37.48
C PHE A 88 62.06 32.80 -38.75
N GLN A 89 61.58 33.71 -39.60
CA GLN A 89 62.26 34.09 -40.84
C GLN A 89 62.95 35.45 -40.65
N GLU A 90 64.22 35.54 -41.07
CA GLU A 90 65.03 36.75 -40.93
C GLU A 90 64.67 37.77 -42.03
N GLU A 91 63.72 38.68 -41.73
CA GLU A 91 63.26 39.71 -42.66
C GLU A 91 64.29 40.85 -42.86
N GLY A 92 65.29 40.61 -43.72
CA GLY A 92 66.19 41.64 -44.26
C GLY A 92 67.55 41.77 -43.57
N GLU A 93 68.29 42.82 -43.91
CA GLU A 93 69.65 43.10 -43.40
C GLU A 93 69.64 43.55 -41.93
N THR A 94 69.34 42.62 -41.01
CA THR A 94 69.35 42.88 -39.57
C THR A 94 70.78 43.00 -39.02
N THR A 95 70.98 43.91 -38.06
CA THR A 95 72.28 44.01 -37.35
C THR A 95 72.41 42.90 -36.32
N ILE A 96 73.63 42.43 -36.05
CA ILE A 96 73.92 41.33 -35.10
C ILE A 96 73.23 41.54 -33.73
N LEU A 97 73.24 42.77 -33.20
CA LEU A 97 72.61 43.09 -31.92
C LEU A 97 71.08 43.02 -31.96
N GLN A 98 70.47 43.40 -33.09
CA GLN A 98 69.02 43.32 -33.28
C GLN A 98 68.57 41.87 -33.50
N LEU A 99 69.32 41.10 -34.29
CA LEU A 99 69.07 39.68 -34.51
C LEU A 99 69.16 38.85 -33.21
N GLU A 100 70.14 39.11 -32.35
CA GLU A 100 70.25 38.48 -31.02
C GLU A 100 69.02 38.74 -30.16
N LYS A 101 68.60 40.01 -30.10
CA LYS A 101 67.42 40.45 -29.34
C LYS A 101 66.12 39.82 -29.86
N ASP A 102 65.93 39.76 -31.17
CA ASP A 102 64.68 39.26 -31.78
C ASP A 102 64.58 37.73 -31.65
N LEU A 103 65.67 37.00 -31.94
CA LEU A 103 65.75 35.55 -31.69
C LEU A 103 65.50 35.22 -30.22
N ARG A 104 66.09 35.98 -29.29
CA ARG A 104 65.87 35.81 -27.86
C ARG A 104 64.42 36.09 -27.46
N THR A 105 63.81 37.15 -27.99
CA THR A 105 62.40 37.49 -27.74
C THR A 105 61.48 36.37 -28.23
N GLN A 106 61.77 35.79 -29.39
CA GLN A 106 61.03 34.65 -29.93
C GLN A 106 61.22 33.37 -29.10
N VAL A 107 62.44 33.08 -28.61
CA VAL A 107 62.68 31.97 -27.66
C VAL A 107 61.90 32.18 -26.36
N GLU A 108 61.88 33.38 -25.80
CA GLU A 108 61.11 33.70 -24.59
C GLU A 108 59.59 33.55 -24.82
N LEU A 109 59.07 33.92 -26.00
CA LEU A 109 57.68 33.68 -26.41
C LEU A 109 57.35 32.18 -26.57
N MET A 110 58.21 31.40 -27.24
CA MET A 110 57.98 29.97 -27.44
C MET A 110 58.10 29.16 -26.14
N ARG A 111 59.04 29.52 -25.25
CA ARG A 111 59.10 28.99 -23.87
C ARG A 111 57.79 29.25 -23.11
N LYS A 112 57.21 30.44 -23.26
CA LYS A 112 55.91 30.79 -22.66
C LYS A 112 54.79 29.90 -23.22
N GLN A 113 54.65 29.79 -24.54
CA GLN A 113 53.63 28.93 -25.16
C GLN A 113 53.77 27.45 -24.75
N LYS A 114 54.99 26.91 -24.73
CA LYS A 114 55.28 25.54 -24.26
C LYS A 114 54.85 25.32 -22.81
N LYS A 115 55.10 26.30 -21.94
CA LYS A 115 54.65 26.28 -20.54
C LYS A 115 53.12 26.30 -20.46
N GLU A 116 52.47 27.21 -21.18
CA GLU A 116 51.01 27.37 -21.18
C GLU A 116 50.30 26.09 -21.67
N ARG A 117 50.72 25.50 -22.80
CA ARG A 117 50.17 24.22 -23.30
C ARG A 117 50.34 23.05 -22.31
N LYS A 118 51.51 22.93 -21.65
CA LYS A 118 51.73 21.88 -20.64
C LYS A 118 50.97 22.13 -19.33
N GLN A 119 50.74 23.38 -18.94
CA GLN A 119 49.88 23.71 -17.80
C GLN A 119 48.40 23.43 -18.09
N GLU A 120 47.93 23.72 -19.31
CA GLU A 120 46.57 23.39 -19.74
C GLU A 120 46.35 21.89 -19.83
N LEU A 121 47.29 21.13 -20.42
CA LEU A 121 47.20 19.66 -20.47
C LEU A 121 47.06 19.06 -19.07
N LYS A 122 47.87 19.51 -18.11
CA LYS A 122 47.79 19.04 -16.72
C LYS A 122 46.43 19.34 -16.09
N LEU A 123 45.88 20.55 -16.30
CA LEU A 123 44.57 20.92 -15.78
C LEU A 123 43.44 20.07 -16.42
N LEU A 124 43.54 19.76 -17.72
CA LEU A 124 42.58 18.88 -18.38
C LEU A 124 42.72 17.43 -17.91
N GLN A 125 43.93 16.93 -17.65
CA GLN A 125 44.16 15.61 -17.06
C GLN A 125 43.60 15.48 -15.63
N GLU A 126 43.77 16.51 -14.79
CA GLU A 126 43.17 16.55 -13.44
C GLU A 126 41.63 16.54 -13.50
N GLN A 127 41.04 17.19 -14.51
CA GLN A 127 39.59 17.21 -14.74
C GLN A 127 39.07 15.90 -15.36
N ASP A 128 39.82 15.29 -16.27
CA ASP A 128 39.49 14.00 -16.87
C ASP A 128 39.48 12.88 -15.83
N GLN A 129 40.46 12.88 -14.91
CA GLN A 129 40.52 11.94 -13.80
C GLN A 129 39.30 12.05 -12.87
N GLU A 130 38.96 13.26 -12.38
CA GLU A 130 37.78 13.46 -11.52
C GLU A 130 36.48 12.98 -12.19
N LEU A 131 36.31 13.27 -13.48
CA LEU A 131 35.13 12.87 -14.23
C LEU A 131 35.12 11.35 -14.49
N CYS A 132 36.26 10.75 -14.83
CA CYS A 132 36.38 9.32 -15.11
C CYS A 132 36.22 8.45 -13.87
N GLU A 133 36.71 8.88 -12.70
CA GLU A 133 36.48 8.19 -11.43
C GLU A 133 34.96 8.15 -11.11
N ILE A 134 34.26 9.29 -11.21
CA ILE A 134 32.82 9.41 -10.90
C ILE A 134 31.94 8.69 -11.93
N LEU A 135 32.26 8.77 -13.22
CA LEU A 135 31.49 8.13 -14.31
C LEU A 135 31.86 6.65 -14.50
N CYS A 136 32.93 6.20 -13.86
CA CYS A 136 33.61 4.91 -14.04
C CYS A 136 33.96 4.62 -15.51
N THR A 137 34.55 5.61 -16.19
CA THR A 137 35.04 5.53 -17.58
C THR A 137 36.56 5.45 -17.64
N PRO A 138 37.16 4.87 -18.70
CA PRO A 138 38.60 4.94 -18.91
C PRO A 138 39.03 6.38 -19.27
N HIS A 139 40.18 6.79 -18.73
CA HIS A 139 40.82 8.08 -19.01
C HIS A 139 41.17 8.28 -20.49
N TYR A 140 41.27 9.53 -20.91
CA TYR A 140 41.72 9.90 -22.25
C TYR A 140 43.26 9.79 -22.38
N ASP A 141 43.73 8.96 -23.31
CA ASP A 141 45.17 8.66 -23.48
C ASP A 141 45.90 9.76 -24.29
N ILE A 142 46.75 10.53 -23.60
CA ILE A 142 47.69 11.51 -24.18
C ILE A 142 49.05 11.32 -23.50
N ASP A 143 50.12 11.30 -24.31
CA ASP A 143 51.48 11.33 -23.80
C ASP A 143 51.75 12.60 -22.99
N SER A 144 51.87 12.43 -21.66
CA SER A 144 52.21 13.50 -20.72
C SER A 144 53.64 14.04 -20.85
N THR A 145 54.53 13.32 -21.56
CA THR A 145 55.95 13.68 -21.66
C THR A 145 56.21 14.76 -22.73
N SER A 146 55.60 14.65 -23.91
CA SER A 146 55.71 15.63 -25.01
C SER A 146 54.91 16.93 -24.80
N VAL A 147 54.96 17.84 -25.78
CA VAL A 147 54.19 19.09 -25.78
C VAL A 147 53.02 18.88 -26.73
N PRO A 148 51.75 19.03 -26.30
CA PRO A 148 50.63 18.75 -27.18
C PRO A 148 50.49 19.83 -28.26
N SER A 149 49.97 19.41 -29.40
CA SER A 149 49.46 20.29 -30.44
C SER A 149 48.21 21.06 -29.98
N LEU A 150 47.84 22.09 -30.73
CA LEU A 150 46.59 22.82 -30.47
C LEU A 150 45.34 21.97 -30.78
N GLU A 151 45.47 20.98 -31.66
CA GLU A 151 44.39 20.08 -32.08
C GLU A 151 44.12 19.00 -31.02
N GLU A 152 45.15 18.37 -30.46
CA GLU A 152 45.01 17.43 -29.33
C GLU A 152 44.39 18.12 -28.11
N LEU A 153 44.82 19.36 -27.80
CA LEU A 153 44.17 20.17 -26.76
C LEU A 153 42.72 20.52 -27.12
N SER A 154 42.38 20.74 -28.40
CA SER A 154 41.01 21.00 -28.85
C SER A 154 40.11 19.78 -28.63
N GLN A 155 40.56 18.61 -29.09
CA GLN A 155 39.86 17.34 -28.93
C GLN A 155 39.70 16.95 -27.45
N PHE A 156 40.73 17.18 -26.62
CA PHE A 156 40.65 16.87 -25.20
C PHE A 156 39.72 17.83 -24.43
N ARG A 157 39.72 19.14 -24.75
CA ARG A 157 38.70 20.08 -24.25
C ARG A 157 37.28 19.62 -24.61
N GLN A 158 37.07 19.15 -25.85
CA GLN A 158 35.78 18.62 -26.29
C GLN A 158 35.40 17.34 -25.54
N HIS A 159 36.35 16.42 -25.32
CA HIS A 159 36.11 15.21 -24.53
C HIS A 159 35.65 15.54 -23.11
N VAL A 160 36.42 16.36 -22.38
CA VAL A 160 36.10 16.80 -21.01
C VAL A 160 34.76 17.56 -20.96
N ALA A 161 34.40 18.31 -22.00
CA ALA A 161 33.06 18.93 -22.11
C ALA A 161 31.94 17.87 -22.22
N THR A 162 32.08 16.86 -23.09
CA THR A 162 31.09 15.78 -23.21
C THR A 162 30.98 14.90 -21.95
N LEU A 163 32.08 14.71 -21.20
CA LEU A 163 32.05 14.06 -19.89
C LEU A 163 31.28 14.89 -18.86
N ARG A 164 31.43 16.22 -18.84
CA ARG A 164 30.66 17.12 -17.96
C ARG A 164 29.16 17.09 -18.26
N GLU A 165 28.79 17.16 -19.55
CA GLU A 165 27.38 17.03 -19.98
C GLU A 165 26.80 15.66 -19.57
N THR A 166 27.60 14.59 -19.70
CA THR A 166 27.22 13.24 -19.25
C THR A 166 27.08 13.14 -17.73
N LYS A 167 27.98 13.74 -16.94
CA LYS A 167 27.90 13.82 -15.46
C LYS A 167 26.63 14.56 -15.04
N ALA A 168 26.34 15.72 -15.64
CA ALA A 168 25.15 16.50 -15.35
C ALA A 168 23.84 15.72 -15.67
N SER A 169 23.76 15.11 -16.85
CA SER A 169 22.57 14.34 -17.26
C SER A 169 22.34 13.09 -16.39
N ARG A 170 23.41 12.35 -16.05
CA ARG A 170 23.32 11.20 -15.14
C ARG A 170 22.95 11.60 -13.70
N HIS A 171 23.46 12.73 -13.22
CA HIS A 171 23.13 13.27 -11.91
C HIS A 171 21.66 13.72 -11.84
N GLU A 172 21.12 14.40 -12.86
CA GLU A 172 19.69 14.75 -12.93
C GLU A 172 18.80 13.49 -12.90
N GLU A 173 19.16 12.44 -13.64
CA GLU A 173 18.47 11.15 -13.57
C GLU A 173 18.56 10.51 -12.17
N PHE A 174 19.74 10.51 -11.56
CA PHE A 174 19.95 10.00 -10.20
C PHE A 174 19.07 10.72 -9.18
N VAL A 175 19.11 12.06 -9.11
CA VAL A 175 18.32 12.87 -8.17
C VAL A 175 16.82 12.67 -8.39
N ARG A 176 16.36 12.62 -9.65
CA ARG A 176 14.97 12.32 -10.01
C ARG A 176 14.54 10.96 -9.47
N ILE A 177 15.34 9.91 -9.67
CA ILE A 177 15.01 8.55 -9.24
C ILE A 177 15.15 8.40 -7.71
N LYS A 178 16.19 8.97 -7.08
CA LYS A 178 16.36 9.03 -5.61
C LYS A 178 15.10 9.59 -4.93
N ARG A 179 14.56 10.71 -5.45
CA ARG A 179 13.30 11.30 -4.99
C ARG A 179 12.09 10.36 -5.16
N GLN A 180 12.00 9.63 -6.28
CA GLN A 180 10.92 8.65 -6.49
C GLN A 180 11.04 7.43 -5.57
N ILE A 181 12.26 6.94 -5.32
CA ILE A 181 12.57 5.86 -4.39
C ILE A 181 12.15 6.24 -2.97
N ILE A 182 12.54 7.42 -2.48
CA ILE A 182 12.15 7.94 -1.16
C ILE A 182 10.62 7.95 -1.00
N LEU A 183 9.89 8.56 -1.94
CA LEU A 183 8.42 8.62 -1.91
C LEU A 183 7.75 7.23 -1.98
N CYS A 184 8.39 6.24 -2.62
CA CYS A 184 7.90 4.86 -2.63
C CYS A 184 8.19 4.12 -1.31
N MET A 185 9.35 4.36 -0.68
CA MET A 185 9.70 3.80 0.63
C MET A 185 8.84 4.37 1.75
N GLU A 186 8.55 5.68 1.74
CA GLU A 186 7.61 6.35 2.65
C GLU A 186 6.17 5.84 2.51
N GLU A 187 5.73 5.50 1.30
CA GLU A 187 4.40 4.92 1.07
C GLU A 187 4.31 3.46 1.51
N LEU A 188 5.40 2.70 1.35
CA LEU A 188 5.51 1.30 1.76
C LEU A 188 5.83 1.10 3.26
N GLU A 189 6.13 2.18 4.00
CA GLU A 189 6.63 2.14 5.39
C GLU A 189 7.95 1.32 5.51
N HIS A 190 8.84 1.43 4.51
CA HIS A 190 10.06 0.63 4.33
C HIS A 190 11.34 1.43 4.65
N THR A 191 12.28 0.85 5.40
CA THR A 191 13.59 1.44 5.72
C THR A 191 14.69 1.05 4.72
N PRO A 192 15.79 1.82 4.59
CA PRO A 192 16.97 1.39 3.79
C PRO A 192 17.72 0.20 4.39
N ASP A 193 17.39 -1.01 3.94
CA ASP A 193 17.84 -2.27 4.55
C ASP A 193 19.12 -2.81 3.90
N THR A 194 19.27 -2.68 2.57
CA THR A 194 20.53 -3.03 1.87
C THR A 194 21.56 -1.91 1.97
N SER A 195 22.84 -2.20 1.68
CA SER A 195 23.88 -1.17 1.59
C SER A 195 23.54 -0.16 0.50
N PHE A 196 23.26 -0.63 -0.71
CA PHE A 196 22.90 0.22 -1.85
C PHE A 196 21.67 1.12 -1.58
N GLU A 197 20.65 0.64 -0.86
CA GLU A 197 19.55 1.52 -0.42
C GLU A 197 20.02 2.63 0.52
N ARG A 198 21.02 2.39 1.39
CA ARG A 198 21.60 3.42 2.26
C ARG A 198 22.46 4.41 1.48
N ASP A 199 23.36 3.97 0.60
CA ASP A 199 24.12 4.85 -0.30
C ASP A 199 23.16 5.80 -1.05
N VAL A 200 22.12 5.24 -1.68
CA VAL A 200 21.15 6.01 -2.47
C VAL A 200 20.33 6.97 -1.61
N VAL A 201 19.80 6.55 -0.46
CA VAL A 201 18.82 7.34 0.32
C VAL A 201 19.45 8.23 1.38
N CYS A 202 20.51 7.77 2.03
CA CYS A 202 21.06 8.37 3.25
C CYS A 202 22.34 9.18 3.04
N GLU A 203 23.09 8.93 1.95
CA GLU A 203 24.35 9.63 1.67
C GLU A 203 24.17 10.80 0.69
N ASP A 204 25.21 11.64 0.60
CA ASP A 204 25.21 12.87 -0.19
C ASP A 204 25.16 12.59 -1.71
N GLU A 205 24.46 13.46 -2.46
CA GLU A 205 24.18 13.23 -3.89
C GLU A 205 25.42 13.35 -4.79
N ASP A 206 26.49 13.97 -4.30
CA ASP A 206 27.79 14.07 -4.97
C ASP A 206 28.73 12.87 -4.69
N ALA A 207 28.45 12.06 -3.67
CA ALA A 207 29.28 10.91 -3.29
C ALA A 207 28.99 9.63 -4.12
N PHE A 208 27.81 9.57 -4.75
CA PHE A 208 27.35 8.38 -5.47
C PHE A 208 27.99 8.26 -6.86
N CYS A 209 28.77 7.19 -7.10
CA CYS A 209 29.40 6.96 -8.40
C CYS A 209 28.35 6.75 -9.50
N LEU A 210 28.35 7.64 -10.50
CA LEU A 210 27.40 7.69 -11.61
C LEU A 210 27.75 6.70 -12.74
N SER A 211 28.11 5.47 -12.38
CA SER A 211 28.41 4.40 -13.33
C SER A 211 27.13 3.88 -14.02
N LEU A 212 27.27 3.28 -15.21
CA LEU A 212 26.11 2.70 -15.93
C LEU A 212 25.46 1.56 -15.14
N GLU A 213 26.24 0.74 -14.43
CA GLU A 213 25.71 -0.33 -13.56
C GLU A 213 24.95 0.26 -12.37
N ASN A 214 25.49 1.30 -11.72
CA ASN A 214 24.85 1.96 -10.58
C ASN A 214 23.51 2.62 -10.95
N ILE A 215 23.40 3.17 -12.16
CA ILE A 215 22.14 3.74 -12.66
C ILE A 215 21.16 2.61 -13.02
N ALA A 216 21.62 1.50 -13.59
CA ALA A 216 20.79 0.33 -13.87
C ALA A 216 20.26 -0.34 -12.58
N THR A 217 21.08 -0.47 -11.53
CA THR A 217 20.65 -0.99 -10.22
C THR A 217 19.69 -0.03 -9.50
N LEU A 218 19.90 1.29 -9.63
CA LEU A 218 18.99 2.33 -9.15
C LEU A 218 17.61 2.26 -9.84
N GLN A 219 17.57 2.20 -11.17
CA GLN A 219 16.33 2.02 -11.94
C GLN A 219 15.61 0.71 -11.56
N LYS A 220 16.36 -0.38 -11.37
CA LYS A 220 15.85 -1.69 -10.92
C LYS A 220 15.28 -1.64 -9.50
N LEU A 221 15.88 -0.88 -8.59
CA LEU A 221 15.36 -0.64 -7.24
C LEU A 221 14.03 0.11 -7.28
N LEU A 222 13.93 1.18 -8.07
CA LEU A 222 12.67 1.90 -8.27
C LEU A 222 11.57 0.97 -8.80
N GLN A 223 11.84 0.21 -9.87
CA GLN A 223 10.88 -0.74 -10.45
C GLN A 223 10.39 -1.79 -9.43
N GLN A 224 11.27 -2.27 -8.53
CA GLN A 224 10.87 -3.19 -7.47
C GLN A 224 9.96 -2.53 -6.43
N LEU A 225 10.23 -1.28 -6.05
CA LEU A 225 9.40 -0.54 -5.10
C LEU A 225 8.03 -0.18 -5.71
N GLU A 226 7.99 0.26 -6.96
CA GLU A 226 6.73 0.51 -7.71
C GLU A 226 5.91 -0.78 -7.88
N MET A 227 6.56 -1.91 -8.17
CA MET A 227 5.91 -3.23 -8.21
C MET A 227 5.29 -3.60 -6.85
N ARG A 228 6.03 -3.48 -5.74
CA ARG A 228 5.50 -3.73 -4.38
C ARG A 228 4.31 -2.80 -4.05
N LYS A 229 4.38 -1.52 -4.46
CA LYS A 229 3.32 -0.52 -4.28
C LYS A 229 2.06 -0.87 -5.05
N SER A 230 2.18 -1.24 -6.33
CA SER A 230 1.05 -1.67 -7.16
C SER A 230 0.41 -2.98 -6.66
N GLN A 231 1.21 -3.92 -6.16
CA GLN A 231 0.71 -5.16 -5.52
C GLN A 231 -0.08 -4.88 -4.24
N ASN A 232 0.39 -3.97 -3.40
CA ASN A 232 -0.35 -3.54 -2.21
C ASN A 232 -1.66 -2.84 -2.56
N GLU A 233 -1.67 -1.96 -3.57
CA GLU A 233 -2.89 -1.30 -4.06
C GLU A 233 -3.90 -2.31 -4.64
N ALA A 234 -3.45 -3.27 -5.45
CA ALA A 234 -4.31 -4.31 -6.01
C ALA A 234 -4.97 -5.18 -4.92
N VAL A 235 -4.25 -5.52 -3.84
CA VAL A 235 -4.84 -6.24 -2.71
C VAL A 235 -5.80 -5.35 -1.91
N CYS A 236 -5.45 -4.08 -1.67
CA CYS A 236 -6.35 -3.17 -0.95
C CYS A 236 -7.64 -2.93 -1.74
N GLU A 237 -7.57 -2.69 -3.05
CA GLU A 237 -8.77 -2.52 -3.88
C GLU A 237 -9.61 -3.81 -3.98
N GLY A 238 -8.97 -4.99 -3.97
CA GLY A 238 -9.67 -6.27 -3.84
C GLY A 238 -10.48 -6.37 -2.54
N LEU A 239 -9.90 -5.99 -1.40
CA LEU A 239 -10.61 -5.93 -0.12
C LEU A 239 -11.73 -4.86 -0.14
N ARG A 240 -11.47 -3.67 -0.69
CA ARG A 240 -12.50 -2.62 -0.84
C ARG A 240 -13.68 -3.11 -1.71
N ALA A 241 -13.43 -3.88 -2.76
CA ALA A 241 -14.47 -4.47 -3.59
C ALA A 241 -15.31 -5.51 -2.83
N GLN A 242 -14.67 -6.38 -2.02
CA GLN A 242 -15.37 -7.32 -1.13
C GLN A 242 -16.24 -6.60 -0.09
N ILE A 243 -15.73 -5.53 0.53
CA ILE A 243 -16.50 -4.72 1.48
C ILE A 243 -17.74 -4.10 0.79
N ARG A 244 -17.60 -3.57 -0.43
CA ARG A 244 -18.74 -3.04 -1.21
C ARG A 244 -19.79 -4.12 -1.50
N GLU A 245 -19.39 -5.33 -1.91
CA GLU A 245 -20.33 -6.45 -2.11
C GLU A 245 -21.07 -6.79 -0.80
N LEU A 246 -20.34 -6.91 0.31
CA LEU A 246 -20.93 -7.23 1.61
C LEU A 246 -21.84 -6.12 2.12
N TRP A 247 -21.49 -4.86 1.93
CA TRP A 247 -22.34 -3.71 2.27
C TRP A 247 -23.68 -3.74 1.51
N ASP A 248 -23.68 -4.11 0.23
CA ASP A 248 -24.89 -4.18 -0.59
C ASP A 248 -25.71 -5.44 -0.31
N ARG A 249 -25.05 -6.59 -0.05
CA ARG A 249 -25.72 -7.85 0.36
C ARG A 249 -26.35 -7.76 1.76
N LEU A 250 -25.70 -7.08 2.71
CA LEU A 250 -26.18 -6.89 4.09
C LEU A 250 -27.02 -5.62 4.28
N GLN A 251 -27.17 -4.80 3.23
CA GLN A 251 -27.91 -3.52 3.25
C GLN A 251 -27.40 -2.54 4.33
N ILE A 252 -26.07 -2.48 4.50
CA ILE A 252 -25.41 -1.62 5.50
C ILE A 252 -25.75 -0.14 5.22
N PRO A 253 -26.23 0.62 6.23
CA PRO A 253 -26.70 1.99 6.06
C PRO A 253 -25.56 2.96 5.74
N ALA A 254 -25.90 4.10 5.12
CA ALA A 254 -24.91 5.06 4.62
C ALA A 254 -24.02 5.62 5.75
N GLU A 255 -24.58 5.81 6.95
CA GLU A 255 -23.89 6.30 8.13
C GLU A 255 -22.74 5.37 8.58
N GLU A 256 -22.91 4.04 8.45
CA GLU A 256 -21.85 3.06 8.69
C GLU A 256 -20.81 3.05 7.57
N ARG A 257 -21.24 3.20 6.30
CA ARG A 257 -20.34 3.27 5.14
C ARG A 257 -19.41 4.50 5.22
N GLU A 258 -19.94 5.66 5.60
CA GLU A 258 -19.18 6.90 5.81
C GLU A 258 -18.19 6.79 6.99
N ALA A 259 -18.57 6.10 8.07
CA ALA A 259 -17.66 5.87 9.20
C ALA A 259 -16.40 5.06 8.82
N VAL A 260 -16.51 4.19 7.80
CA VAL A 260 -15.41 3.39 7.25
C VAL A 260 -14.68 4.10 6.09
N ALA A 261 -15.23 5.20 5.55
CA ALA A 261 -14.67 5.86 4.35
C ALA A 261 -13.20 6.31 4.51
N THR A 262 -12.74 6.63 5.73
CA THR A 262 -11.32 6.95 6.01
C THR A 262 -10.37 5.76 5.82
N VAL A 263 -10.89 4.52 5.86
CA VAL A 263 -10.15 3.27 5.62
C VAL A 263 -10.19 2.88 4.13
N MET A 264 -11.07 3.48 3.34
CA MET A 264 -11.23 3.20 1.91
C MET A 264 -10.16 3.89 1.02
N THR A 265 -9.21 4.62 1.60
CA THR A 265 -8.21 5.41 0.86
C THR A 265 -6.78 5.04 1.21
N GLY A 266 -5.94 4.81 0.19
CA GLY A 266 -4.52 4.48 0.33
C GLY A 266 -4.27 3.00 0.61
N SER A 267 -2.98 2.62 0.63
CA SER A 267 -2.55 1.22 0.61
C SER A 267 -1.38 0.87 1.54
N LYS A 268 -1.14 1.73 2.56
CA LYS A 268 -0.17 1.46 3.63
C LYS A 268 -0.56 0.22 4.42
N ALA A 269 0.41 -0.43 5.06
CA ALA A 269 0.20 -1.67 5.82
C ALA A 269 -0.90 -1.54 6.90
N LYS A 270 -1.05 -0.35 7.51
CA LYS A 270 -2.13 -0.03 8.47
C LYS A 270 -3.51 -0.04 7.82
N VAL A 271 -3.66 0.56 6.64
CA VAL A 271 -4.93 0.59 5.88
C VAL A 271 -5.30 -0.82 5.42
N ARG A 272 -4.34 -1.58 4.88
CA ARG A 272 -4.56 -2.99 4.48
C ARG A 272 -5.06 -3.86 5.64
N LYS A 273 -4.53 -3.68 6.86
CA LYS A 273 -5.01 -4.38 8.06
C LYS A 273 -6.42 -3.95 8.48
N ALA A 274 -6.72 -2.65 8.41
CA ALA A 274 -8.05 -2.14 8.74
C ALA A 274 -9.12 -2.59 7.72
N LEU A 275 -8.78 -2.65 6.43
CA LEU A 275 -9.64 -3.24 5.39
C LEU A 275 -9.93 -4.72 5.65
N GLN A 276 -8.91 -5.52 6.01
CA GLN A 276 -9.11 -6.93 6.34
C GLN A 276 -10.06 -7.08 7.55
N LEU A 277 -9.84 -6.31 8.63
CA LEU A 277 -10.70 -6.37 9.82
C LEU A 277 -12.16 -5.99 9.54
N GLU A 278 -12.43 -5.11 8.58
CA GLU A 278 -13.80 -4.79 8.15
C GLU A 278 -14.42 -5.91 7.29
N VAL A 279 -13.64 -6.57 6.41
CA VAL A 279 -14.10 -7.80 5.72
C VAL A 279 -14.45 -8.87 6.74
N ASP A 280 -13.57 -9.13 7.70
CA ASP A 280 -13.76 -10.13 8.75
C ASP A 280 -15.02 -9.82 9.60
N ARG A 281 -15.23 -8.54 9.96
CA ARG A 281 -16.44 -8.07 10.68
C ARG A 281 -17.72 -8.28 9.88
N LEU A 282 -17.70 -8.00 8.58
CA LEU A 282 -18.88 -8.12 7.71
C LEU A 282 -19.22 -9.58 7.39
N GLU A 283 -18.22 -10.45 7.23
CA GLU A 283 -18.41 -11.90 7.12
C GLU A 283 -19.02 -12.49 8.40
N GLU A 284 -18.53 -12.10 9.58
CA GLU A 284 -19.12 -12.50 10.87
C GLU A 284 -20.56 -11.98 11.01
N LEU A 285 -20.84 -10.72 10.63
CA LEU A 285 -22.20 -10.16 10.62
C LEU A 285 -23.14 -10.92 9.66
N LYS A 286 -22.64 -11.35 8.49
CA LYS A 286 -23.38 -12.22 7.56
C LYS A 286 -23.68 -13.57 8.20
N MET A 287 -22.71 -14.19 8.89
CA MET A 287 -22.89 -15.46 9.60
C MET A 287 -23.94 -15.34 10.72
N GLN A 288 -23.84 -14.31 11.58
CA GLN A 288 -24.82 -14.07 12.64
C GLN A 288 -26.24 -13.79 12.12
N ASN A 289 -26.36 -13.10 10.97
CA ASN A 289 -27.65 -12.91 10.30
C ASN A 289 -28.22 -14.23 9.77
N MET A 290 -27.42 -15.07 9.07
CA MET A 290 -27.85 -16.40 8.63
C MET A 290 -28.25 -17.29 9.81
N LYS A 291 -27.46 -17.29 10.89
CA LYS A 291 -27.75 -17.99 12.13
C LYS A 291 -29.12 -17.63 12.68
N LYS A 292 -29.39 -16.33 12.87
CA LYS A 292 -30.68 -15.84 13.40
C LYS A 292 -31.88 -16.27 12.55
N VAL A 293 -31.73 -16.33 11.22
CA VAL A 293 -32.78 -16.82 10.31
C VAL A 293 -32.94 -18.34 10.42
N ILE A 294 -31.84 -19.11 10.42
CA ILE A 294 -31.85 -20.57 10.59
C ILE A 294 -32.47 -20.97 11.93
N GLU A 295 -32.13 -20.29 13.03
CA GLU A 295 -32.70 -20.52 14.36
C GLU A 295 -34.22 -20.25 14.37
N ALA A 296 -34.68 -19.18 13.70
CA ALA A 296 -36.11 -18.91 13.55
C ALA A 296 -36.83 -20.01 12.74
N ILE A 297 -36.24 -20.47 11.63
CA ILE A 297 -36.79 -21.58 10.83
C ILE A 297 -36.80 -22.89 11.62
N ARG A 298 -35.76 -23.18 12.44
CA ARG A 298 -35.74 -24.36 13.32
C ARG A 298 -36.87 -24.33 14.35
N VAL A 299 -37.15 -23.18 14.94
CA VAL A 299 -38.31 -23.00 15.83
C VAL A 299 -39.64 -23.21 15.09
N GLU A 300 -39.74 -22.82 13.82
CA GLU A 300 -40.93 -23.05 13.01
C GLU A 300 -41.08 -24.52 12.56
N LEU A 301 -39.99 -25.17 12.15
CA LEU A 301 -39.94 -26.61 11.84
C LEU A 301 -40.42 -27.43 13.04
N ALA A 302 -39.98 -27.10 14.26
CA ALA A 302 -40.44 -27.75 15.47
C ALA A 302 -41.96 -27.59 15.69
N GLN A 303 -42.51 -26.38 15.47
CA GLN A 303 -43.95 -26.13 15.58
C GLN A 303 -44.77 -26.92 14.55
N TYR A 304 -44.29 -27.06 13.31
CA TYR A 304 -44.98 -27.86 12.30
C TYR A 304 -44.76 -29.37 12.51
N TRP A 305 -43.62 -29.82 13.03
CA TRP A 305 -43.41 -31.20 13.45
C TRP A 305 -44.36 -31.60 14.60
N ASP A 306 -44.67 -30.69 15.51
CA ASP A 306 -45.68 -30.90 16.57
C ASP A 306 -47.09 -30.95 15.97
N GLN A 307 -47.47 -30.02 15.10
CA GLN A 307 -48.78 -29.99 14.44
C GLN A 307 -49.04 -31.19 13.50
N CYS A 308 -47.99 -31.69 12.85
CA CYS A 308 -48.04 -32.89 12.00
C CYS A 308 -47.83 -34.20 12.79
N PHE A 309 -47.67 -34.15 14.11
CA PHE A 309 -47.40 -35.30 14.99
C PHE A 309 -46.20 -36.17 14.56
N TYR A 310 -45.11 -35.54 14.10
CA TYR A 310 -43.88 -36.21 13.66
C TYR A 310 -43.18 -36.93 14.82
N SER A 311 -42.85 -38.21 14.60
CA SER A 311 -42.06 -39.03 15.54
C SER A 311 -40.63 -38.51 15.70
N GLN A 312 -39.96 -38.91 16.78
CA GLN A 312 -38.57 -38.50 17.05
C GLN A 312 -37.61 -38.93 15.91
N GLU A 313 -37.84 -40.11 15.32
CA GLU A 313 -37.05 -40.61 14.18
C GLU A 313 -37.25 -39.74 12.93
N GLN A 314 -38.48 -39.31 12.66
CA GLN A 314 -38.80 -38.41 11.53
C GLN A 314 -38.14 -37.04 11.70
N ARG A 315 -38.10 -36.50 12.92
CA ARG A 315 -37.38 -35.24 13.23
C ARG A 315 -35.86 -35.40 13.10
N GLN A 316 -35.31 -36.56 13.48
CA GLN A 316 -33.89 -36.87 13.36
C GLN A 316 -33.43 -37.16 11.94
N ALA A 317 -34.34 -37.54 11.02
CA ALA A 317 -34.03 -37.72 9.60
C ALA A 317 -33.53 -36.42 8.93
N PHE A 318 -34.02 -35.25 9.36
CA PHE A 318 -33.51 -33.95 8.91
C PHE A 318 -32.25 -33.54 9.70
N ALA A 319 -31.15 -34.26 9.46
CA ALA A 319 -29.85 -34.04 10.08
C ALA A 319 -29.34 -32.56 10.07
N PRO A 320 -29.59 -31.72 9.04
CA PRO A 320 -29.20 -30.31 9.04
C PRO A 320 -29.76 -29.48 10.21
N TYR A 321 -30.83 -29.93 10.87
CA TYR A 321 -31.38 -29.29 12.08
C TYR A 321 -30.36 -29.18 13.23
N TYR A 322 -29.39 -30.09 13.29
CA TYR A 322 -28.43 -30.18 14.40
C TYR A 322 -27.02 -29.64 14.07
N SER A 323 -26.81 -29.06 12.88
CA SER A 323 -25.53 -28.43 12.53
C SER A 323 -25.36 -27.05 13.19
N GLU A 324 -24.16 -26.74 13.64
CA GLU A 324 -23.76 -25.41 14.14
C GLU A 324 -23.02 -24.57 13.07
N ASP A 325 -22.84 -25.11 11.86
CA ASP A 325 -22.08 -24.50 10.76
C ASP A 325 -22.98 -23.59 9.90
N TYR A 326 -23.28 -22.40 10.41
CA TYR A 326 -24.20 -21.43 9.79
C TYR A 326 -23.70 -20.90 8.44
N THR A 327 -24.02 -21.63 7.38
CA THR A 327 -23.64 -21.35 5.98
C THR A 327 -24.86 -21.04 5.11
N GLU A 328 -24.64 -20.39 3.97
CA GLU A 328 -25.70 -20.05 2.99
C GLU A 328 -26.40 -21.32 2.46
N ASN A 329 -25.66 -22.43 2.30
CA ASN A 329 -26.22 -23.75 1.98
C ASN A 329 -27.06 -24.33 3.13
N LEU A 330 -26.67 -24.13 4.40
CA LEU A 330 -27.47 -24.58 5.54
C LEU A 330 -28.81 -23.83 5.60
N LEU A 331 -28.82 -22.53 5.29
CA LEU A 331 -30.05 -21.74 5.19
C LEU A 331 -30.97 -22.28 4.09
N GLN A 332 -30.45 -22.48 2.86
CA GLN A 332 -31.22 -23.02 1.74
C GLN A 332 -31.86 -24.40 2.04
N LEU A 333 -31.17 -25.27 2.78
CA LEU A 333 -31.72 -26.55 3.23
C LEU A 333 -32.88 -26.39 4.24
N HIS A 334 -32.81 -25.40 5.14
CA HIS A 334 -33.89 -25.12 6.09
C HIS A 334 -35.09 -24.46 5.39
N ASP A 335 -34.86 -23.51 4.48
CA ASP A 335 -35.91 -22.90 3.65
C ASP A 335 -36.65 -23.93 2.79
N ALA A 336 -35.93 -24.89 2.19
CA ALA A 336 -36.53 -25.98 1.42
C ALA A 336 -37.40 -26.89 2.30
N GLU A 337 -36.89 -27.32 3.47
CA GLU A 337 -37.62 -28.22 4.38
C GLU A 337 -38.86 -27.52 4.99
N ILE A 338 -38.78 -26.25 5.42
CA ILE A 338 -39.95 -25.56 5.96
C ILE A 338 -41.02 -25.31 4.90
N VAL A 339 -40.64 -25.03 3.64
CA VAL A 339 -41.60 -24.91 2.53
C VAL A 339 -42.24 -26.27 2.23
N GLN A 340 -41.45 -27.36 2.20
CA GLN A 340 -41.98 -28.72 2.02
C GLN A 340 -42.96 -29.10 3.15
N LEU A 341 -42.59 -28.83 4.40
CA LEU A 341 -43.37 -29.16 5.58
C LEU A 341 -44.66 -28.31 5.71
N ARG A 342 -44.59 -26.99 5.43
CA ARG A 342 -45.78 -26.11 5.34
C ARG A 342 -46.76 -26.60 4.27
N ASN A 343 -46.25 -26.94 3.08
CA ASN A 343 -47.08 -27.47 1.98
C ASN A 343 -47.72 -28.82 2.37
N TYR A 344 -46.95 -29.70 3.00
CA TYR A 344 -47.47 -30.98 3.51
C TYR A 344 -48.53 -30.78 4.59
N TYR A 345 -48.38 -29.80 5.48
CA TYR A 345 -49.38 -29.46 6.49
C TYR A 345 -50.67 -28.92 5.85
N GLU A 346 -50.59 -27.89 4.99
CA GLU A 346 -51.80 -27.26 4.42
C GLU A 346 -52.62 -28.23 3.53
N VAL A 347 -51.97 -29.15 2.80
CA VAL A 347 -52.67 -30.19 2.02
C VAL A 347 -53.42 -31.20 2.91
N HIS A 348 -52.88 -31.47 4.11
CA HIS A 348 -53.43 -32.48 5.04
C HIS A 348 -54.11 -31.88 6.27
N LYS A 349 -54.36 -30.57 6.25
CA LYS A 349 -54.78 -29.77 7.41
C LYS A 349 -56.05 -30.28 8.08
N GLU A 350 -57.06 -30.66 7.31
CA GLU A 350 -58.30 -31.21 7.86
C GLU A 350 -58.12 -32.57 8.58
N LEU A 351 -57.06 -33.33 8.28
CA LEU A 351 -56.69 -34.52 9.02
C LEU A 351 -56.06 -34.14 10.37
N PHE A 352 -55.07 -33.25 10.36
CA PHE A 352 -54.37 -32.82 11.58
C PHE A 352 -55.27 -32.04 12.55
N GLU A 353 -56.06 -31.07 12.06
CA GLU A 353 -57.08 -30.38 12.85
C GLU A 353 -58.12 -31.36 13.41
N GLY A 354 -58.50 -32.38 12.63
CA GLY A 354 -59.41 -33.43 13.08
C GLY A 354 -58.81 -34.30 14.19
N VAL A 355 -57.56 -34.75 14.05
CA VAL A 355 -56.81 -35.54 15.05
C VAL A 355 -56.65 -34.74 16.34
N GLN A 356 -56.19 -33.48 16.26
CA GLN A 356 -56.07 -32.59 17.43
C GLN A 356 -57.43 -32.43 18.13
N LYS A 357 -58.49 -32.15 17.38
CA LYS A 357 -59.86 -31.99 17.90
C LYS A 357 -60.43 -33.26 18.53
N TRP A 358 -60.05 -34.44 18.04
CA TRP A 358 -60.35 -35.71 18.72
C TRP A 358 -59.58 -35.81 20.03
N GLU A 359 -58.27 -35.53 20.03
CA GLU A 359 -57.42 -35.64 21.22
C GLU A 359 -57.84 -34.64 22.32
N GLU A 360 -58.20 -33.41 21.96
CA GLU A 360 -58.81 -32.41 22.85
C GLU A 360 -60.16 -32.89 23.41
N SER A 361 -61.02 -33.45 22.55
CA SER A 361 -62.31 -34.02 22.96
C SER A 361 -62.14 -35.22 23.88
N TRP A 362 -61.10 -36.02 23.68
CA TRP A 362 -60.73 -37.19 24.49
C TRP A 362 -60.17 -36.78 25.85
N LYS A 363 -59.21 -35.85 25.88
CA LYS A 363 -58.67 -35.22 27.10
C LYS A 363 -59.80 -34.61 27.95
N LEU A 364 -60.72 -33.86 27.33
CA LEU A 364 -61.88 -33.27 28.00
C LEU A 364 -62.89 -34.33 28.49
N PHE A 365 -63.10 -35.40 27.72
CA PHE A 365 -63.94 -36.53 28.14
C PHE A 365 -63.35 -37.26 29.36
N LEU A 366 -62.05 -37.56 29.36
CA LEU A 366 -61.34 -38.12 30.50
C LEU A 366 -61.38 -37.18 31.72
N GLU A 367 -61.31 -35.86 31.50
CA GLU A 367 -61.43 -34.89 32.60
C GLU A 367 -62.83 -34.91 33.24
N PHE A 368 -63.89 -35.07 32.44
CA PHE A 368 -65.25 -35.29 32.94
C PHE A 368 -65.48 -36.69 33.53
N GLU A 369 -64.75 -37.71 33.09
CA GLU A 369 -64.76 -39.05 33.72
C GLU A 369 -64.13 -39.03 35.10
N ARG A 370 -62.97 -38.36 35.25
CA ARG A 370 -62.31 -38.09 36.53
C ARG A 370 -63.23 -37.29 37.47
N LYS A 371 -63.76 -36.15 37.00
CA LYS A 371 -64.71 -35.31 37.77
C LYS A 371 -65.99 -36.05 38.17
N ALA A 372 -66.48 -36.98 37.35
CA ALA A 372 -67.65 -37.80 37.68
C ALA A 372 -67.36 -38.95 38.65
N SER A 373 -66.09 -39.36 38.77
CA SER A 373 -65.66 -40.47 39.62
C SER A 373 -65.28 -40.04 41.04
N ASP A 374 -65.03 -38.74 41.24
CA ASP A 374 -64.69 -38.09 42.52
C ASP A 374 -65.86 -38.14 43.54
N PRO A 375 -65.68 -38.75 44.74
CA PRO A 375 -66.70 -38.78 45.78
C PRO A 375 -67.11 -37.39 46.32
N SER A 376 -66.23 -36.39 46.25
CA SER A 376 -66.48 -35.02 46.76
C SER A 376 -67.37 -34.17 45.85
N ARG A 377 -67.63 -34.63 44.61
CA ARG A 377 -68.34 -33.92 43.54
C ARG A 377 -69.68 -33.30 43.98
N PHE A 378 -70.40 -33.96 44.89
CA PHE A 378 -71.73 -33.54 45.38
C PHE A 378 -71.73 -32.26 46.23
N THR A 379 -70.58 -31.74 46.64
CA THR A 379 -70.47 -30.45 47.35
C THR A 379 -70.79 -29.24 46.46
N ASN A 380 -70.75 -29.38 45.14
CA ASN A 380 -70.92 -28.29 44.16
C ASN A 380 -72.39 -27.87 43.96
N ARG A 381 -72.86 -26.95 44.81
CA ARG A 381 -74.21 -26.37 44.77
C ARG A 381 -74.36 -25.37 43.61
N GLY A 382 -74.97 -25.77 42.50
CA GLY A 382 -75.23 -24.83 41.37
C GLY A 382 -75.65 -25.42 40.03
N GLY A 383 -76.04 -26.71 39.95
CA GLY A 383 -76.51 -27.32 38.70
C GLY A 383 -75.43 -27.61 37.65
N ASN A 384 -74.16 -27.29 37.91
CA ASN A 384 -73.04 -27.64 37.03
C ASN A 384 -72.91 -29.16 36.84
N LEU A 385 -73.23 -29.97 37.86
CA LEU A 385 -73.32 -31.44 37.79
C LEU A 385 -74.10 -31.94 36.54
N LEU A 386 -75.23 -31.29 36.23
CA LEU A 386 -76.09 -31.65 35.10
C LEU A 386 -75.56 -31.09 33.77
N LYS A 387 -74.81 -29.97 33.79
CA LYS A 387 -74.11 -29.45 32.60
C LYS A 387 -72.95 -30.36 32.22
N GLU A 388 -72.12 -30.74 33.19
CA GLU A 388 -71.03 -31.72 33.07
C GLU A 388 -71.57 -33.04 32.49
N GLU A 389 -72.61 -33.62 33.10
CA GLU A 389 -73.16 -34.90 32.63
C GLU A 389 -73.75 -34.78 31.21
N LYS A 390 -74.36 -33.64 30.88
CA LYS A 390 -74.87 -33.35 29.53
C LYS A 390 -73.75 -33.10 28.50
N GLN A 391 -72.62 -32.51 28.92
CA GLN A 391 -71.43 -32.29 28.08
C GLN A 391 -70.69 -33.61 27.84
N ARG A 392 -70.47 -34.39 28.89
CA ARG A 392 -69.97 -35.78 28.88
C ARG A 392 -70.81 -36.69 27.97
N ALA A 393 -72.14 -36.71 28.14
CA ALA A 393 -73.05 -37.49 27.30
C ALA A 393 -73.20 -36.94 25.86
N LYS A 394 -72.74 -35.70 25.60
CA LYS A 394 -72.54 -35.17 24.25
C LYS A 394 -71.22 -35.66 23.67
N LEU A 395 -70.11 -35.55 24.41
CA LEU A 395 -68.77 -36.02 24.01
C LEU A 395 -68.77 -37.52 23.69
N GLN A 396 -69.38 -38.34 24.54
CA GLN A 396 -69.56 -39.78 24.30
C GLN A 396 -70.38 -40.12 23.04
N LYS A 397 -71.10 -39.14 22.46
CA LYS A 397 -71.86 -39.26 21.20
C LYS A 397 -71.22 -38.51 20.02
N THR A 398 -70.19 -37.70 20.25
CA THR A 398 -69.43 -37.01 19.20
C THR A 398 -68.06 -37.63 18.98
N LEU A 399 -67.41 -38.22 19.99
CA LEU A 399 -66.14 -38.94 19.85
C LEU A 399 -66.24 -40.07 18.82
N PRO A 400 -67.18 -41.05 18.92
CA PRO A 400 -67.35 -42.08 17.90
C PRO A 400 -67.67 -41.55 16.49
N LYS A 401 -68.24 -40.35 16.38
CA LYS A 401 -68.54 -39.71 15.09
C LYS A 401 -67.34 -39.01 14.48
N LEU A 402 -66.50 -38.38 15.32
CA LEU A 402 -65.21 -37.85 14.91
C LEU A 402 -64.27 -39.00 14.54
N GLU A 403 -64.35 -40.15 15.23
CA GLU A 403 -63.60 -41.37 14.91
C GLU A 403 -64.04 -41.97 13.56
N GLU A 404 -65.35 -42.06 13.31
CA GLU A 404 -65.90 -42.52 12.02
C GLU A 404 -65.54 -41.56 10.86
N GLU A 405 -65.64 -40.24 11.09
CA GLU A 405 -65.25 -39.20 10.13
C GLU A 405 -63.73 -39.21 9.86
N LEU A 406 -62.90 -39.29 10.90
CA LEU A 406 -61.44 -39.37 10.77
C LEU A 406 -61.01 -40.66 10.09
N LYS A 407 -61.60 -41.81 10.45
CA LYS A 407 -61.32 -43.08 9.80
C LYS A 407 -61.57 -43.00 8.29
N ALA A 408 -62.72 -42.48 7.87
CA ALA A 408 -63.02 -42.33 6.44
C ALA A 408 -62.04 -41.40 5.71
N ARG A 409 -61.65 -40.27 6.35
CA ARG A 409 -60.66 -39.33 5.80
C ARG A 409 -59.26 -39.96 5.70
N ILE A 410 -58.84 -40.71 6.73
CA ILE A 410 -57.55 -41.43 6.77
C ILE A 410 -57.52 -42.55 5.74
N GLU A 411 -58.58 -43.37 5.63
CA GLU A 411 -58.65 -44.45 4.63
C GLU A 411 -58.58 -43.92 3.19
N MET A 412 -59.13 -42.74 2.89
CA MET A 412 -58.92 -42.07 1.60
C MET A 412 -57.47 -41.59 1.43
N TRP A 413 -56.89 -40.97 2.46
CA TRP A 413 -55.50 -40.49 2.41
C TRP A 413 -54.48 -41.61 2.21
N GLU A 414 -54.62 -42.74 2.91
CA GLU A 414 -53.73 -43.90 2.77
C GLU A 414 -53.82 -44.52 1.37
N GLN A 415 -54.99 -44.46 0.72
CA GLN A 415 -55.19 -44.87 -0.68
C GLN A 415 -54.50 -43.91 -1.66
N GLU A 416 -54.68 -42.59 -1.48
CA GLU A 416 -54.07 -41.58 -2.36
C GLU A 416 -52.54 -41.54 -2.26
N HIS A 417 -52.00 -41.69 -1.05
CA HIS A 417 -50.56 -41.53 -0.78
C HIS A 417 -49.79 -42.85 -0.70
N SER A 418 -50.47 -44.01 -0.69
CA SER A 418 -49.88 -45.35 -0.58
C SER A 418 -48.92 -45.50 0.61
N LYS A 419 -49.24 -44.84 1.74
CA LYS A 419 -48.48 -44.81 2.99
C LYS A 419 -49.46 -44.90 4.16
N ALA A 420 -49.04 -45.47 5.28
CA ALA A 420 -49.87 -45.52 6.49
C ALA A 420 -49.84 -44.18 7.25
N PHE A 421 -50.98 -43.75 7.78
CA PHE A 421 -51.11 -42.50 8.54
C PHE A 421 -50.71 -42.72 10.00
N VAL A 422 -49.49 -42.30 10.33
CA VAL A 422 -48.91 -42.43 11.67
C VAL A 422 -48.91 -41.11 12.43
N VAL A 423 -49.28 -41.19 13.70
CA VAL A 423 -49.27 -40.11 14.70
C VAL A 423 -48.28 -40.54 15.77
N ASN A 424 -47.20 -39.77 15.97
CA ASN A 424 -46.09 -40.09 16.86
C ASN A 424 -45.44 -41.48 16.62
N GLY A 425 -45.61 -42.06 15.42
CA GLY A 425 -45.07 -43.37 15.03
C GLY A 425 -46.05 -44.55 15.11
N GLN A 426 -47.25 -44.38 15.65
CA GLN A 426 -48.32 -45.39 15.70
C GLN A 426 -49.45 -45.03 14.73
N LYS A 427 -50.19 -45.99 14.16
CA LYS A 427 -51.37 -45.61 13.34
C LYS A 427 -52.43 -44.97 14.23
N PHE A 428 -53.01 -43.85 13.78
CA PHE A 428 -53.97 -43.11 14.61
C PHE A 428 -55.16 -43.98 15.08
N MET A 429 -55.71 -44.85 14.22
CA MET A 429 -56.83 -45.72 14.59
C MET A 429 -56.45 -46.80 15.61
N GLU A 430 -55.20 -47.27 15.60
CA GLU A 430 -54.70 -48.24 16.59
C GLU A 430 -54.59 -47.55 17.96
N TYR A 431 -53.97 -46.37 18.00
CA TYR A 431 -53.90 -45.50 19.18
C TYR A 431 -55.29 -45.18 19.76
N VAL A 432 -56.26 -44.80 18.92
CA VAL A 432 -57.67 -44.57 19.34
C VAL A 432 -58.27 -45.80 20.01
N THR A 433 -58.07 -47.00 19.45
CA THR A 433 -58.58 -48.24 20.06
C THR A 433 -57.89 -48.58 21.38
N GLU A 434 -56.58 -48.35 21.50
CA GLU A 434 -55.84 -48.53 22.76
C GLU A 434 -56.27 -47.54 23.85
N GLN A 435 -56.55 -46.28 23.50
CA GLN A 435 -57.09 -45.29 24.43
C GLN A 435 -58.46 -45.71 24.97
N TRP A 436 -59.37 -46.15 24.10
CA TRP A 436 -60.68 -46.68 24.52
C TRP A 436 -60.56 -47.94 25.38
N GLU A 437 -59.62 -48.85 25.05
CA GLU A 437 -59.38 -50.06 25.82
C GLU A 437 -58.77 -49.78 27.20
N MET A 438 -57.79 -48.87 27.29
CA MET A 438 -57.20 -48.45 28.56
C MET A 438 -58.25 -47.79 29.47
N HIS A 439 -59.11 -46.93 28.94
CA HIS A 439 -60.24 -46.37 29.69
C HIS A 439 -61.25 -47.46 30.10
N ARG A 440 -61.50 -48.48 29.27
CA ARG A 440 -62.34 -49.64 29.62
C ARG A 440 -61.73 -50.46 30.76
N LEU A 441 -60.43 -50.71 30.73
CA LEU A 441 -59.71 -51.45 31.78
C LEU A 441 -59.64 -50.65 33.08
N GLU A 442 -59.44 -49.33 33.02
CA GLU A 442 -59.50 -48.44 34.19
C GLU A 442 -60.91 -48.42 34.81
N LYS A 443 -61.97 -48.39 33.99
CA LYS A 443 -63.36 -48.53 34.43
C LYS A 443 -63.62 -49.84 35.17
N GLU A 444 -63.16 -50.97 34.63
CA GLU A 444 -63.33 -52.27 35.30
C GLU A 444 -62.48 -52.38 36.56
N ARG A 445 -61.26 -51.83 36.58
CA ARG A 445 -60.42 -51.74 37.79
C ARG A 445 -61.11 -50.91 38.88
N ALA A 446 -61.60 -49.71 38.56
CA ALA A 446 -62.30 -48.85 39.51
C ALA A 446 -63.63 -49.47 40.02
N LYS A 447 -64.31 -50.29 39.21
CA LYS A 447 -65.44 -51.12 39.67
C LYS A 447 -64.99 -52.23 40.62
N GLN A 448 -63.91 -52.94 40.31
CA GLN A 448 -63.35 -54.02 41.13
C GLN A 448 -62.85 -53.48 42.48
N GLU A 449 -62.19 -52.33 42.52
CA GLU A 449 -61.78 -51.64 43.75
C GLU A 449 -63.00 -51.23 44.62
N ARG A 450 -64.06 -50.71 44.00
CA ARG A 450 -65.34 -50.41 44.69
C ARG A 450 -66.03 -51.67 45.22
N LEU A 451 -66.01 -52.78 44.47
CA LEU A 451 -66.51 -54.07 44.93
C LEU A 451 -65.66 -54.62 46.08
N ASN A 452 -64.33 -54.52 46.01
CA ASN A 452 -63.41 -55.02 47.04
C ASN A 452 -63.50 -54.21 48.35
N THR A 453 -63.67 -52.88 48.28
CA THR A 453 -63.97 -52.07 49.47
C THR A 453 -65.34 -52.43 50.08
N THR A 454 -66.31 -52.84 49.25
CA THR A 454 -67.62 -53.31 49.72
C THR A 454 -67.55 -54.71 50.37
N THR A 455 -66.75 -55.64 49.85
CA THR A 455 -66.60 -56.98 50.45
C THR A 455 -65.79 -56.96 51.73
N VAL A 456 -64.73 -56.14 51.82
CA VAL A 456 -63.99 -55.90 53.09
C VAL A 456 -64.91 -55.32 54.17
N SER A 457 -65.86 -54.46 53.79
CA SER A 457 -66.84 -53.87 54.74
C SER A 457 -67.83 -54.89 55.34
N ASN A 458 -68.08 -56.02 54.66
CA ASN A 458 -69.03 -57.05 55.10
C ASN A 458 -68.36 -58.27 55.76
N ALA A 459 -67.04 -58.25 55.98
CA ALA A 459 -66.29 -59.40 56.52
C ALA A 459 -66.24 -59.47 58.07
N THR A 460 -66.97 -58.61 58.80
CA THR A 460 -66.96 -58.64 60.29
C THR A 460 -68.28 -58.17 60.93
N ALA A 461 -69.33 -59.00 60.88
CA ALA A 461 -70.50 -58.87 61.78
C ALA A 461 -71.32 -60.17 61.89
N ASN A 462 -71.13 -60.95 62.96
CA ASN A 462 -72.07 -61.99 63.39
C ASN A 462 -73.00 -61.42 64.48
N SER A 463 -74.33 -61.41 64.26
CA SER A 463 -75.35 -61.82 65.25
C SER A 463 -76.80 -61.49 64.81
N SER A 464 -77.58 -62.55 64.60
CA SER A 464 -79.00 -62.74 64.96
C SER A 464 -79.96 -61.53 65.14
N ILE A 465 -81.07 -61.51 64.39
CA ILE A 465 -82.47 -61.78 64.88
C ILE A 465 -83.50 -61.61 63.72
N ARG A 466 -84.60 -62.39 63.76
CA ARG A 466 -85.80 -62.37 62.87
C ARG A 466 -87.00 -61.72 63.62
N PRO A 467 -88.14 -61.26 63.01
CA PRO A 467 -88.90 -62.02 62.00
C PRO A 467 -89.83 -61.28 60.97
N VAL A 468 -90.18 -62.02 59.91
CA VAL A 468 -91.51 -62.21 59.26
C VAL A 468 -92.55 -61.06 59.21
N PHE A 469 -92.98 -60.71 57.99
CA PHE A 469 -94.43 -60.68 57.65
C PHE A 469 -94.70 -61.12 56.19
N SER A 470 -96.00 -61.23 55.82
CA SER A 470 -96.49 -62.01 54.67
C SER A 470 -96.57 -61.25 53.33
N GLY A 471 -96.76 -61.98 52.22
CA GLY A 471 -96.81 -61.45 50.84
C GLY A 471 -98.19 -61.47 50.18
N THR A 472 -98.25 -61.11 48.89
CA THR A 472 -99.44 -61.26 48.01
C THR A 472 -98.97 -61.41 46.53
N VAL A 473 -99.83 -61.99 45.67
CA VAL A 473 -99.53 -62.45 44.30
C VAL A 473 -100.29 -61.60 43.27
N CYS A 474 -99.70 -61.28 42.08
CA CYS A 474 -100.33 -61.45 40.74
C CYS A 474 -99.71 -60.65 39.56
N ARG A 475 -99.43 -61.40 38.47
CA ARG A 475 -99.78 -61.16 37.03
C ARG A 475 -99.27 -59.92 36.26
N SER A 476 -98.67 -60.22 35.09
CA SER A 476 -98.53 -59.36 33.91
C SER A 476 -99.87 -59.11 33.18
N PRO A 477 -99.93 -58.14 32.24
CA PRO A 477 -100.17 -58.52 30.82
C PRO A 477 -99.38 -57.68 29.78
N VAL A 478 -99.73 -57.80 28.50
CA VAL A 478 -98.91 -57.43 27.31
C VAL A 478 -99.73 -56.67 26.24
N SER A 479 -99.07 -55.72 25.56
CA SER A 479 -99.35 -55.09 24.23
C SER A 479 -100.72 -54.47 23.87
N ARG A 480 -100.68 -53.26 23.26
CA ARG A 480 -101.45 -52.91 22.04
C ARG A 480 -100.93 -51.68 21.27
N LEU A 481 -101.27 -51.61 19.98
CA LEU A 481 -101.13 -50.50 19.00
C LEU A 481 -102.51 -50.32 18.26
N PRO A 482 -102.58 -49.61 17.12
CA PRO A 482 -102.80 -48.17 16.90
C PRO A 482 -104.31 -47.86 16.65
N PRO A 483 -104.76 -46.69 16.11
CA PRO A 483 -104.62 -46.24 14.68
C PRO A 483 -104.26 -44.72 14.57
N SER A 484 -104.69 -43.93 13.57
CA SER A 484 -104.33 -43.91 12.12
C SER A 484 -105.18 -42.85 11.36
N GLY A 485 -104.68 -42.30 10.23
CA GLY A 485 -105.40 -41.37 9.32
C GLY A 485 -105.10 -39.86 9.54
N SER A 486 -105.15 -38.97 8.53
CA SER A 486 -105.32 -39.13 7.06
C SER A 486 -104.80 -37.89 6.28
N LYS A 487 -104.73 -37.93 4.93
CA LYS A 487 -104.38 -36.81 3.99
C LYS A 487 -105.54 -36.58 2.99
N PRO A 488 -105.68 -35.40 2.32
CA PRO A 488 -104.99 -35.02 1.06
C PRO A 488 -104.32 -33.61 1.13
N VAL A 489 -103.41 -33.09 0.25
CA VAL A 489 -103.26 -33.00 -1.25
C VAL A 489 -104.24 -31.93 -1.84
N THR A 490 -103.84 -30.89 -2.62
CA THR A 490 -103.03 -30.85 -3.88
C THR A 490 -102.49 -29.42 -4.26
N THR A 491 -101.35 -29.32 -4.98
CA THR A 491 -100.89 -28.22 -5.92
C THR A 491 -100.65 -26.77 -5.39
N SER A 492 -99.81 -25.89 -5.99
CA SER A 492 -99.05 -25.92 -7.27
C SER A 492 -97.64 -25.24 -7.21
N THR A 493 -96.90 -25.33 -8.32
CA THR A 493 -95.60 -24.68 -8.71
C THR A 493 -95.67 -23.13 -8.86
N CYS A 494 -94.62 -22.31 -9.05
CA CYS A 494 -93.18 -22.52 -9.39
C CYS A 494 -92.24 -21.30 -9.09
N SER A 495 -90.91 -21.56 -9.01
CA SER A 495 -89.72 -20.71 -9.36
C SER A 495 -89.52 -19.25 -8.86
N GLY A 496 -88.29 -18.86 -8.42
CA GLY A 496 -88.03 -17.44 -8.02
C GLY A 496 -86.60 -16.85 -7.81
N LYS A 497 -85.50 -17.61 -7.69
CA LYS A 497 -84.06 -17.15 -7.65
C LYS A 497 -83.57 -16.12 -6.59
N LYS A 498 -82.63 -16.58 -5.74
CA LYS A 498 -81.40 -15.90 -5.22
C LYS A 498 -81.49 -14.80 -4.12
N THR A 499 -80.32 -14.56 -3.51
CA THR A 499 -80.00 -13.97 -2.19
C THR A 499 -78.63 -13.23 -2.27
N PRO A 500 -77.98 -12.72 -1.18
CA PRO A 500 -78.43 -11.91 -0.02
C PRO A 500 -77.49 -10.70 0.29
N ARG A 501 -77.80 -9.86 1.31
CA ARG A 501 -76.93 -9.47 2.48
C ARG A 501 -77.45 -8.24 3.25
N GLY A 502 -77.09 -8.13 4.54
CA GLY A 502 -76.86 -6.83 5.22
C GLY A 502 -77.87 -6.29 6.25
N LEU A 503 -77.80 -6.74 7.51
CA LEU A 503 -78.19 -5.94 8.70
C LEU A 503 -76.92 -5.18 9.19
N LYS A 504 -76.96 -3.94 9.72
CA LYS A 504 -77.58 -3.39 10.95
C LYS A 504 -77.16 -4.13 12.25
N ARG A 505 -76.98 -3.50 13.42
CA ARG A 505 -76.60 -2.12 13.86
C ARG A 505 -76.49 -2.19 15.40
N GLY A 506 -75.46 -1.61 16.04
CA GLY A 506 -75.48 -1.45 17.51
C GLY A 506 -74.10 -1.22 18.16
N ALA A 507 -74.07 -0.39 19.20
CA ALA A 507 -72.95 -0.17 20.12
C ALA A 507 -73.31 -0.79 21.50
N ASN A 508 -72.53 -0.74 22.59
CA ASN A 508 -71.55 0.27 23.02
C ASN A 508 -70.68 -0.23 24.21
N LYS A 509 -69.59 0.48 24.54
CA LYS A 509 -68.72 0.35 25.76
C LYS A 509 -67.87 -0.95 25.87
N GLU A 510 -66.69 -0.98 26.52
CA GLU A 510 -65.87 0.06 27.19
C GLU A 510 -64.36 -0.32 27.23
N ASN A 511 -63.49 0.69 27.36
CA ASN A 511 -62.07 0.68 27.81
C ASN A 511 -61.06 -0.39 27.33
N LEU A 512 -59.99 0.03 26.64
CA LEU A 512 -58.68 0.31 27.27
C LEU A 512 -57.79 1.16 26.34
N GLU A 513 -56.73 1.79 26.85
CA GLU A 513 -55.87 2.73 26.12
C GLU A 513 -54.67 2.05 25.43
N LEU A 514 -54.30 2.57 24.26
CA LEU A 514 -53.05 2.30 23.55
C LEU A 514 -52.68 3.57 22.79
N ASN A 515 -51.46 4.08 22.94
CA ASN A 515 -51.09 5.41 22.47
C ASN A 515 -50.00 5.34 21.38
N GLY A 516 -50.29 5.84 20.18
CA GLY A 516 -49.35 5.78 19.06
C GLY A 516 -49.83 6.45 17.75
N SER A 517 -49.07 7.47 17.35
CA SER A 517 -48.52 7.64 15.98
C SER A 517 -49.26 8.36 14.82
N ILE A 518 -48.62 9.48 14.41
CA ILE A 518 -48.33 9.96 13.02
C ILE A 518 -49.38 10.84 12.27
N LEU A 519 -48.86 11.61 11.29
CA LEU A 519 -49.48 12.46 10.23
C LEU A 519 -49.80 13.91 10.63
N SER A 520 -49.55 14.96 9.82
CA SER A 520 -48.78 15.14 8.55
C SER A 520 -48.55 16.67 8.31
N GLY A 521 -47.70 17.18 7.40
CA GLY A 521 -46.79 16.56 6.42
C GLY A 521 -46.86 17.24 5.02
N GLY A 522 -45.80 17.91 4.53
CA GLY A 522 -45.76 18.54 3.20
C GLY A 522 -44.50 19.37 2.84
N TYR A 523 -44.03 19.24 1.60
CA TYR A 523 -42.95 19.99 0.89
C TYR A 523 -43.60 20.90 -0.21
N PRO A 524 -42.91 21.71 -1.07
CA PRO A 524 -41.47 21.74 -1.42
C PRO A 524 -40.78 23.11 -1.71
N ALA A 525 -39.45 23.02 -1.96
CA ALA A 525 -38.60 23.78 -2.91
C ALA A 525 -38.57 25.33 -2.96
N SER A 526 -37.36 25.92 -2.84
CA SER A 526 -36.66 26.64 -3.95
C SER A 526 -35.31 27.25 -3.49
N ALA A 527 -34.42 27.54 -4.44
CA ALA A 527 -33.19 28.34 -4.31
C ALA A 527 -32.92 29.07 -5.66
N PRO A 528 -31.81 29.82 -5.83
CA PRO A 528 -31.23 30.90 -5.02
C PRO A 528 -31.52 32.28 -5.70
N PRO A 529 -30.73 33.35 -5.45
CA PRO A 529 -29.74 33.69 -6.48
C PRO A 529 -28.41 34.30 -5.97
N ARG A 530 -27.38 34.29 -6.85
CA ARG A 530 -26.08 34.97 -6.67
C ARG A 530 -26.11 36.43 -7.15
N ARG A 531 -25.24 37.27 -6.57
CA ARG A 531 -24.42 38.31 -7.26
C ARG A 531 -23.19 38.56 -6.36
N ASN A 532 -21.98 38.23 -6.79
CA ASN A 532 -21.13 38.90 -7.80
C ASN A 532 -20.59 40.25 -7.32
N PHE A 533 -19.32 40.25 -6.89
CA PHE A 533 -18.38 41.34 -7.17
C PHE A 533 -17.07 40.74 -7.69
N SER A 534 -16.43 41.49 -8.58
CA SER A 534 -15.18 41.20 -9.28
C SER A 534 -14.57 42.56 -9.70
N ILE A 535 -13.36 42.54 -10.28
CA ILE A 535 -12.56 43.65 -10.85
C ILE A 535 -11.43 44.17 -9.94
N ASN A 536 -10.21 43.71 -10.28
CA ASN A 536 -8.96 44.45 -10.57
C ASN A 536 -8.38 45.44 -9.50
N SER A 537 -7.11 45.88 -9.55
CA SER A 537 -6.04 45.71 -10.55
C SER A 537 -4.61 45.86 -9.97
N VAL A 538 -3.64 45.23 -10.64
CA VAL A 538 -2.28 45.69 -11.01
C VAL A 538 -1.60 46.81 -10.20
N ALA A 539 -0.37 46.53 -9.74
CA ALA A 539 0.76 47.47 -9.76
C ALA A 539 2.10 46.71 -9.90
N SER A 540 3.10 47.29 -10.58
CA SER A 540 4.45 46.72 -10.74
C SER A 540 5.51 47.83 -10.88
N THR A 541 6.79 47.43 -10.81
CA THR A 541 8.00 48.17 -11.27
C THR A 541 8.42 49.48 -10.58
N TYR A 542 9.50 49.39 -9.79
CA TYR A 542 10.77 50.14 -9.97
C TYR A 542 11.85 49.38 -9.14
N SER A 543 13.05 48.95 -9.57
CA SER A 543 14.08 49.41 -10.55
C SER A 543 15.18 50.27 -9.92
N GLU A 544 16.38 49.68 -9.73
CA GLU A 544 17.76 50.21 -9.91
C GLU A 544 18.74 49.25 -9.21
N PHE A 545 19.73 48.60 -9.86
CA PHE A 545 20.91 49.07 -10.64
C PHE A 545 22.05 49.65 -9.79
N ALA A 546 23.10 48.84 -9.57
CA ALA A 546 24.42 49.28 -9.12
C ALA A 546 25.53 48.24 -9.43
N ASP A 547 25.84 48.07 -10.72
CA ASP A 547 27.19 47.67 -11.16
C ASP A 547 27.92 48.95 -11.58
N PRO A 548 29.22 49.11 -11.28
CA PRO A 548 30.12 49.30 -12.41
C PRO A 548 31.47 48.59 -12.26
N SER A 549 32.06 48.24 -13.39
CA SER A 549 33.40 47.68 -13.51
C SER A 549 34.43 48.73 -13.97
N LEU A 550 35.70 48.28 -13.98
CA LEU A 550 36.87 48.83 -14.70
C LEU A 550 37.72 49.95 -14.08
N SER A 551 39.02 49.64 -14.15
CA SER A 551 40.16 50.49 -14.56
C SER A 551 40.95 51.32 -13.54
N ASP A 552 42.26 51.21 -13.73
CA ASP A 552 43.38 52.08 -13.32
C ASP A 552 43.73 52.29 -11.83
N SER A 553 44.99 52.60 -11.49
CA SER A 553 46.28 51.92 -11.77
C SER A 553 47.41 52.67 -11.02
N SER A 554 48.56 52.00 -10.80
CA SER A 554 49.82 52.57 -10.27
C SER A 554 49.83 53.08 -8.82
N THR A 555 50.95 53.38 -8.14
CA THR A 555 52.29 52.73 -7.98
C THR A 555 52.96 53.39 -6.73
N VAL A 556 54.02 52.79 -6.16
CA VAL A 556 54.89 53.30 -5.05
C VAL A 556 54.28 53.18 -3.64
N GLY A 557 54.99 52.69 -2.61
CA GLY A 557 56.32 52.03 -2.58
C GLY A 557 57.03 52.17 -1.22
N LEU A 558 58.11 51.37 -1.01
CA LEU A 558 59.07 51.43 0.11
C LEU A 558 58.52 50.96 1.50
N GLN A 559 59.29 50.39 2.45
CA GLN A 559 60.72 50.02 2.44
C GLN A 559 61.06 48.76 3.27
N VAL A 560 61.96 47.95 2.71
CA VAL A 560 62.97 47.02 3.30
C VAL A 560 63.05 46.83 4.83
N CYS A 561 63.13 45.56 5.26
CA CYS A 561 64.16 45.09 6.20
C CYS A 561 64.58 43.64 5.86
N MET A 562 65.89 43.33 5.91
CA MET A 562 66.45 42.01 5.56
C MET A 562 67.02 41.28 6.78
N ALA A 563 66.88 39.95 6.83
CA ALA A 563 67.85 39.07 7.51
C ALA A 563 67.70 37.59 7.04
N THR A 564 68.73 37.09 6.36
CA THR A 564 69.08 35.66 6.18
C THR A 564 70.61 35.57 6.36
N PRO A 565 71.29 34.40 6.28
CA PRO A 565 70.81 33.02 6.18
C PRO A 565 71.45 32.07 7.23
N ALA A 566 71.03 30.79 7.26
CA ALA A 566 71.92 29.65 7.51
C ALA A 566 71.27 28.30 7.13
N CYS A 567 71.91 27.54 6.25
CA CYS A 567 71.82 26.08 6.20
C CYS A 567 73.22 25.51 6.50
N PRO A 568 73.32 24.24 6.90
CA PRO A 568 73.99 23.31 5.97
C PRO A 568 73.29 21.94 5.87
N MET A 569 73.68 21.16 4.86
CA MET A 569 73.25 19.76 4.70
C MET A 569 74.09 18.81 5.57
N SER A 570 73.50 17.67 5.95
CA SER A 570 74.22 16.40 6.01
C SER A 570 73.28 15.21 5.79
N LEU A 571 73.77 14.21 5.06
CA LEU A 571 73.13 12.91 4.83
C LEU A 571 72.80 12.18 6.16
N PHE A 572 71.84 11.26 6.13
CA PHE A 572 72.14 9.84 6.31
C PHE A 572 71.02 8.94 5.76
N GLN A 573 71.39 7.71 5.40
CA GLN A 573 70.52 6.65 4.89
C GLN A 573 70.74 5.40 5.74
N THR A 574 69.66 4.76 6.23
CA THR A 574 69.70 3.49 6.96
C THR A 574 68.45 2.67 6.68
N ASP A 575 68.64 1.41 6.32
CA ASP A 575 67.56 0.44 6.10
C ASP A 575 66.83 0.04 7.39
N LEU A 576 65.58 -0.37 7.25
CA LEU A 576 64.93 -1.31 8.17
C LEU A 576 64.14 -2.34 7.35
N SER A 577 64.22 -3.61 7.76
CA SER A 577 63.81 -4.74 6.92
C SER A 577 62.97 -5.78 7.67
N SER A 578 62.22 -6.55 6.87
CA SER A 578 61.73 -7.90 7.18
C SER A 578 60.67 -8.07 8.29
N ALA A 579 59.39 -8.00 7.89
CA ALA A 579 58.37 -8.94 8.33
C ALA A 579 57.27 -9.04 7.22
N GLY A 580 56.80 -10.21 6.76
CA GLY A 580 57.26 -11.58 7.04
C GLY A 580 56.14 -12.55 7.42
N PHE A 581 55.15 -12.78 6.56
CA PHE A 581 54.15 -13.84 6.76
C PHE A 581 53.65 -14.45 5.43
N ILE A 582 53.47 -15.77 5.42
CA ILE A 582 52.85 -16.58 4.35
C ILE A 582 51.88 -17.53 5.05
N PRO A 583 50.65 -17.72 4.54
CA PRO A 583 50.20 -19.09 4.26
C PRO A 583 49.38 -19.26 2.97
N ILE A 584 49.86 -20.18 2.13
CA ILE A 584 49.14 -21.38 1.65
C ILE A 584 47.69 -21.19 1.13
N TRP A 585 47.48 -21.52 -0.15
CA TRP A 585 46.40 -22.43 -0.57
C TRP A 585 46.94 -23.46 -1.58
N ALA A 586 46.37 -24.66 -1.58
CA ALA A 586 46.95 -25.84 -2.26
C ALA A 586 46.24 -26.20 -3.58
N GLN A 587 46.98 -26.82 -4.50
CA GLN A 587 46.41 -27.44 -5.70
C GLN A 587 45.73 -28.77 -5.37
N GLY A 588 44.55 -28.99 -5.96
CA GLY A 588 43.88 -30.29 -6.00
C GLY A 588 43.88 -30.88 -7.41
N TYR A 589 44.19 -32.17 -7.53
CA TYR A 589 43.88 -33.01 -8.69
C TYR A 589 42.34 -33.25 -8.76
N THR A 590 41.70 -33.86 -9.77
CA THR A 590 42.15 -34.85 -10.77
C THR A 590 41.13 -34.94 -11.93
N ASN A 591 41.55 -35.49 -13.08
CA ASN A 591 40.71 -36.02 -14.18
C ASN A 591 39.88 -34.97 -14.97
N GLN A 592 39.46 -35.23 -16.22
CA GLN A 592 39.46 -36.50 -16.98
C GLN A 592 39.96 -36.32 -18.41
#